data_AF-A0A200HFI0-F1
#
_entry.id   AF-A0A200HFI0-F1
#
_cell.length_a   1.000
_cell.length_b   1.000
_cell.length_c   1.000
_cell.angle_alpha   90.00
_cell.angle_beta   90.00
_cell.angle_gamma   90.00
#
_symmetry.space_group_name_H-M   'P 1'
#
loop_
_entity.id
_entity.type
_entity.pdbx_description
1 polymer ?
#
loop_
_entity_poly.entity_id
_entity_poly.type
_entity_poly.pdbx_seq_one_letter_code
_entity_poly.pdbx_strand_id
1 'polypeptide(L)'
;MKPFTRAAAAVSTAVLVGSLAACGGGADRPSQQELADAITSEESPLGGAAVPDEMADCVAGVFVDSDLSDEALRAMADLDEDYEASEEDEETLGNLSQDVMTECTPEIETPGTPDSE
;
A
#
# COMPACT_ATOMS: atom_id res chain seq x y z
N MET A 1 -33.36 58.29 2.61
CA MET A 1 -34.00 57.29 1.73
C MET A 1 -33.17 57.10 0.46
N LYS A 2 -32.45 55.98 0.35
CA LYS A 2 -32.27 55.21 -0.90
C LYS A 2 -31.60 53.85 -0.60
N PRO A 3 -32.02 52.76 -1.28
CA PRO A 3 -31.86 51.38 -0.84
C PRO A 3 -30.93 50.56 -1.76
N PHE A 4 -30.83 49.25 -1.48
CA PHE A 4 -30.19 48.18 -2.26
C PHE A 4 -28.67 48.07 -2.02
N THR A 5 -28.10 46.91 -1.69
CA THR A 5 -28.29 45.59 -2.31
C THR A 5 -27.89 44.46 -1.35
N ARG A 6 -28.65 43.36 -1.37
CA ARG A 6 -28.29 42.06 -0.76
C ARG A 6 -27.01 41.51 -1.38
N ALA A 7 -26.03 41.16 -0.56
CA ALA A 7 -25.01 40.18 -0.92
C ALA A 7 -25.12 39.02 0.07
N ALA A 8 -25.61 37.88 -0.42
CA ALA A 8 -25.51 36.62 0.29
C ALA A 8 -24.03 36.18 0.26
N ALA A 9 -23.40 36.11 1.43
CA ALA A 9 -22.07 35.51 1.57
C ALA A 9 -22.24 34.08 2.08
N ALA A 10 -21.69 33.15 1.30
CA ALA A 10 -21.77 31.72 1.47
C ALA A 10 -21.16 31.24 2.80
N VAL A 11 -21.73 30.15 3.30
CA VAL A 11 -21.27 29.38 4.46
C VAL A 11 -19.89 28.79 4.16
N SER A 12 -18.90 29.07 5.00
CA SER A 12 -17.63 28.34 5.03
C SER A 12 -17.52 27.63 6.37
N THR A 13 -18.11 26.44 6.46
CA THR A 13 -17.82 25.51 7.55
C THR A 13 -16.53 24.78 7.18
N ALA A 14 -15.39 25.30 7.64
CA ALA A 14 -14.14 24.57 7.59
C ALA A 14 -14.19 23.46 8.65
N VAL A 15 -14.57 22.25 8.22
CA VAL A 15 -14.43 21.04 9.02
C VAL A 15 -12.98 20.57 8.87
N LEU A 16 -12.11 21.00 9.78
CA LEU A 16 -10.79 20.41 9.97
C LEU A 16 -10.97 19.08 10.72
N VAL A 17 -11.31 18.02 9.98
CA VAL A 17 -11.20 16.63 10.44
C VAL A 17 -10.09 16.02 9.60
N GLY A 18 -8.90 15.96 10.16
CA GLY A 18 -7.69 15.52 9.46
C GLY A 18 -6.54 15.27 10.42
N SER A 19 -6.65 14.14 11.12
CA SER A 19 -5.53 13.24 11.41
C SER A 19 -4.46 13.73 12.40
N LEU A 20 -4.81 13.71 13.69
CA LEU A 20 -3.86 13.46 14.78
C LEU A 20 -3.45 11.97 14.83
N ALA A 21 -3.01 11.40 13.70
CA ALA A 21 -2.45 10.05 13.67
C ALA A 21 -0.92 10.04 13.87
N ALA A 22 -0.32 11.18 14.23
CA ALA A 22 1.11 11.27 14.55
C ALA A 22 1.29 11.46 16.06
N CYS A 23 0.85 10.49 16.87
CA CYS A 23 1.20 10.44 18.29
C CYS A 23 1.07 9.01 18.87
N GLY A 24 2.13 8.21 18.73
CA GLY A 24 2.55 7.32 19.80
C GLY A 24 2.49 5.82 19.53
N GLY A 25 3.66 5.25 19.23
CA GLY A 25 4.09 3.99 19.83
C GLY A 25 3.39 2.72 19.33
N GLY A 26 3.56 2.41 18.06
CA GLY A 26 3.38 1.10 17.45
C GLY A 26 4.11 1.18 16.12
N ALA A 27 4.81 0.14 15.69
CA ALA A 27 5.48 0.15 14.40
C ALA A 27 4.47 0.58 13.34
N ASP A 28 4.62 1.78 12.79
CA ASP A 28 3.71 2.29 11.78
C ASP A 28 3.76 1.31 10.60
N ARG A 29 2.63 0.64 10.36
CA ARG A 29 2.45 -0.27 9.22
C ARG A 29 2.92 0.48 7.97
N PRO A 30 3.96 0.00 7.30
CA PRO A 30 4.50 0.70 6.14
C PRO A 30 3.44 0.78 5.03
N SER A 31 3.53 1.83 4.25
CA SER A 31 2.66 2.01 3.09
C SER A 31 3.03 1.04 1.96
N GLN A 32 2.08 0.81 1.04
CA GLN A 32 2.32 0.01 -0.17
C GLN A 32 3.52 0.53 -0.97
N GLN A 33 3.66 1.85 -1.09
CA GLN A 33 4.79 2.47 -1.78
C GLN A 33 6.12 2.16 -1.10
N GLU A 34 6.19 2.21 0.24
CA GLU A 34 7.41 1.87 0.98
C GLU A 34 7.82 0.40 0.77
N LEU A 35 6.85 -0.53 0.74
CA LEU A 35 7.14 -1.92 0.39
C LEU A 35 7.56 -2.10 -1.07
N ALA A 36 6.90 -1.42 -2.02
CA ALA A 36 7.24 -1.52 -3.44
C ALA A 36 8.66 -0.99 -3.71
N ASP A 37 9.04 0.12 -3.06
CA ASP A 37 10.39 0.67 -3.12
C ASP A 37 11.41 -0.33 -2.54
N ALA A 38 11.08 -1.01 -1.44
CA ALA A 38 11.95 -2.05 -0.88
C ALA A 38 12.08 -3.29 -1.79
N ILE A 39 11.02 -3.68 -2.50
CA ILE A 39 11.03 -4.79 -3.47
C ILE A 39 11.90 -4.45 -4.69
N THR A 40 11.85 -3.20 -5.16
CA THR A 40 12.61 -2.74 -6.34
C THR A 40 14.02 -2.25 -6.00
N SER A 41 14.34 -2.07 -4.71
CA SER A 41 15.66 -1.68 -4.24
C SER A 41 16.74 -2.67 -4.71
N GLU A 42 17.93 -2.16 -5.03
CA GLU A 42 19.08 -2.99 -5.43
C GLU A 42 19.51 -3.97 -4.34
N GLU A 43 19.15 -3.69 -3.09
CA GLU A 43 19.41 -4.52 -1.91
C GLU A 43 18.37 -5.63 -1.72
N SER A 44 17.29 -5.62 -2.51
CA SER A 44 16.18 -6.55 -2.36
C SER A 44 16.55 -7.97 -2.78
N PRO A 45 16.25 -8.99 -1.95
CA PRO A 45 16.47 -10.40 -2.31
C PRO A 45 15.49 -10.90 -3.39
N LEU A 46 14.43 -10.14 -3.69
CA LEU A 46 13.35 -10.52 -4.61
C LEU A 46 13.64 -10.19 -6.09
N GLY A 47 14.80 -9.61 -6.38
CA GLY A 47 15.23 -9.28 -7.76
C GLY A 47 15.49 -7.80 -7.99
N GLY A 48 15.13 -6.94 -7.03
CA GLY A 48 15.44 -5.51 -7.03
C GLY A 48 15.02 -4.83 -8.32
N ALA A 49 15.95 -4.10 -8.95
CA ALA A 49 15.70 -3.34 -10.19
C ALA A 49 15.28 -4.20 -11.41
N ALA A 50 15.33 -5.53 -11.31
CA ALA A 50 14.81 -6.42 -12.35
C ALA A 50 13.30 -6.68 -12.23
N VAL A 51 12.69 -6.34 -11.09
CA VAL A 51 11.24 -6.42 -10.88
C VAL A 51 10.59 -5.17 -11.48
N PRO A 52 9.61 -5.29 -12.39
CA PRO A 52 8.86 -4.15 -12.89
C PRO A 52 8.10 -3.44 -11.76
N ASP A 53 8.07 -2.10 -11.78
CA ASP A 53 7.40 -1.30 -10.74
C ASP A 53 5.93 -1.72 -10.54
N GLU A 54 5.21 -2.02 -11.62
CA GLU A 54 3.81 -2.47 -11.56
C GLU A 54 3.64 -3.81 -10.83
N MET A 55 4.61 -4.72 -10.99
CA MET A 55 4.61 -5.99 -10.27
C MET A 55 4.95 -5.77 -8.80
N ALA A 56 5.92 -4.89 -8.51
CA ALA A 56 6.29 -4.55 -7.14
C ALA A 56 5.14 -3.86 -6.39
N ASP A 57 4.45 -2.90 -7.02
CA ASP A 57 3.27 -2.23 -6.49
C ASP A 57 2.16 -3.24 -6.20
N CYS A 58 1.88 -4.17 -7.12
CA CYS A 58 0.87 -5.20 -6.89
C CYS A 58 1.23 -6.10 -5.70
N VAL A 59 2.46 -6.63 -5.66
CA VAL A 59 2.93 -7.50 -4.57
C VAL A 59 2.88 -6.77 -3.23
N ALA A 60 3.33 -5.52 -3.20
CA ALA A 60 3.26 -4.67 -2.01
C ALA A 60 1.82 -4.42 -1.57
N GLY A 61 0.88 -4.29 -2.50
CA GLY A 61 -0.55 -4.14 -2.21
C GLY A 61 -1.08 -5.38 -1.50
N VAL A 62 -0.83 -6.56 -2.07
CA VAL A 62 -1.23 -7.85 -1.48
C VAL A 62 -0.67 -8.01 -0.06
N PHE A 63 0.58 -7.61 0.18
CA PHE A 63 1.17 -7.67 1.53
C PHE A 63 0.56 -6.67 2.50
N VAL A 64 0.35 -5.42 2.09
CA VAL A 64 -0.27 -4.40 2.96
C VAL A 64 -1.74 -4.70 3.26
N ASP A 65 -2.46 -5.35 2.35
CA ASP A 65 -3.85 -5.79 2.57
C ASP A 65 -3.97 -7.14 3.31
N SER A 66 -2.86 -7.86 3.47
CA SER A 66 -2.84 -9.16 4.16
C SER A 66 -2.94 -9.06 5.69
N ASP A 67 -3.16 -10.21 6.33
CA ASP A 67 -3.13 -10.36 7.79
C ASP A 67 -1.71 -10.34 8.39
N LEU A 68 -0.68 -10.02 7.60
CA LEU A 68 0.68 -9.85 8.14
C LEU A 68 0.74 -8.78 9.22
N SER A 69 1.55 -9.06 10.22
CA SER A 69 1.83 -8.14 11.31
C SER A 69 2.54 -6.89 10.78
N ASP A 70 2.28 -5.76 11.43
CA ASP A 70 2.92 -4.49 11.06
C ASP A 70 4.44 -4.57 11.21
N GLU A 71 4.94 -5.42 12.12
CA GLU A 71 6.36 -5.69 12.33
C GLU A 71 6.96 -6.51 11.19
N ALA A 72 6.25 -7.53 10.69
CA ALA A 72 6.68 -8.29 9.51
C ALA A 72 6.75 -7.40 8.25
N LEU A 73 5.71 -6.57 8.03
CA LEU A 73 5.70 -5.62 6.92
C LEU A 73 6.82 -4.59 7.05
N ARG A 74 7.08 -4.11 8.26
CA ARG A 74 8.18 -3.19 8.56
C ARG A 74 9.53 -3.83 8.23
N ALA A 75 9.76 -5.07 8.65
CA ALA A 75 10.98 -5.81 8.36
C ALA A 75 11.21 -5.97 6.84
N MET A 76 10.14 -6.22 6.08
CA MET A 76 10.22 -6.26 4.61
C MET A 76 10.58 -4.90 4.01
N ALA A 77 9.97 -3.82 4.48
CA ALA A 77 10.26 -2.47 4.00
C ALA A 77 11.69 -2.01 4.36
N ASP A 78 12.17 -2.38 5.54
CA ASP A 78 13.51 -2.02 6.03
C ASP A 78 14.60 -3.02 5.56
N LEU A 79 14.24 -4.06 4.80
CA LEU A 79 15.11 -5.16 4.36
C LEU A 79 15.87 -5.82 5.52
N ASP A 80 15.19 -6.01 6.65
CA ASP A 80 15.77 -6.57 7.87
C ASP A 80 15.96 -8.10 7.76
N GLU A 81 17.20 -8.53 7.54
CA GLU A 81 17.58 -9.95 7.44
C GLU A 81 17.59 -10.66 8.81
N ASP A 82 17.63 -9.91 9.92
CA ASP A 82 17.67 -10.45 11.28
C ASP A 82 16.26 -10.64 11.87
N TYR A 83 15.21 -10.27 11.14
CA TYR A 83 13.83 -10.44 11.57
C TYR A 83 13.40 -11.92 11.55
N GLU A 84 12.89 -12.39 12.69
CA GLU A 84 12.29 -13.71 12.84
C GLU A 84 10.77 -13.58 12.78
N ALA A 85 10.18 -14.03 11.67
CA ALA A 85 8.74 -14.04 11.48
C ALA A 85 8.04 -14.93 12.53
N SER A 86 6.85 -14.51 12.94
CA SER A 86 6.01 -15.34 13.81
C SER A 86 5.40 -16.51 13.03
N GLU A 87 4.97 -17.57 13.73
CA GLU A 87 4.29 -18.73 13.08
C GLU A 87 3.05 -18.29 12.29
N GLU A 88 2.34 -17.25 12.75
CA GLU A 88 1.15 -16.68 12.11
C GLU A 88 1.51 -15.91 10.82
N ASP A 89 2.60 -15.14 10.85
CA ASP A 89 3.13 -14.43 9.68
C ASP A 89 3.67 -15.41 8.62
N GLU A 90 4.34 -16.49 9.05
CA GLU A 90 4.83 -17.54 8.17
C GLU A 90 3.69 -18.27 7.45
N GLU A 91 2.61 -18.63 8.18
CA GLU A 91 1.42 -19.23 7.57
C GLU A 91 0.78 -18.26 6.56
N THR A 92 0.67 -16.99 6.93
CA THR A 92 0.09 -15.96 6.08
C THR A 92 0.92 -15.75 4.81
N LEU A 93 2.25 -15.63 4.91
CA LEU A 93 3.18 -15.56 3.77
C LEU A 93 3.04 -16.78 2.84
N GLY A 94 2.88 -17.97 3.40
CA GLY A 94 2.67 -19.20 2.63
C GLY A 94 1.39 -19.16 1.78
N ASN A 95 0.31 -18.58 2.32
CA ASN A 95 -0.95 -18.40 1.60
C ASN A 95 -0.86 -17.28 0.56
N LEU A 96 -0.24 -16.16 0.91
CA LEU A 96 -0.09 -14.99 0.03
C LEU A 96 0.68 -15.30 -1.26
N SER A 97 1.55 -16.31 -1.25
CA SER A 97 2.26 -16.74 -2.46
C SER A 97 1.30 -17.14 -3.60
N GLN A 98 0.13 -17.70 -3.29
CA GLN A 98 -0.89 -18.02 -4.29
C GLN A 98 -1.68 -16.78 -4.74
N ASP A 99 -1.96 -15.87 -3.81
CA ASP A 99 -2.69 -14.63 -4.08
C ASP A 99 -1.85 -13.71 -4.96
N VAL A 100 -0.57 -13.54 -4.66
CA VAL A 100 0.40 -12.84 -5.52
C VAL A 100 0.45 -13.45 -6.92
N MET A 101 0.49 -14.78 -7.04
CA MET A 101 0.46 -15.43 -8.35
C MET A 101 -0.88 -15.26 -9.08
N THR A 102 -1.99 -15.06 -8.38
CA THR A 102 -3.31 -14.93 -9.00
C THR A 102 -3.59 -13.48 -9.39
N GLU A 103 -3.19 -12.53 -8.55
CA GLU A 103 -3.52 -11.11 -8.64
C GLU A 103 -2.42 -10.27 -9.29
N CYS A 104 -1.15 -10.66 -9.12
CA CYS A 104 0.02 -9.91 -9.60
C CYS A 104 0.75 -10.58 -10.75
N THR A 105 0.20 -11.67 -11.32
CA THR A 105 0.67 -12.13 -12.62
C THR A 105 0.41 -10.99 -13.61
N PRO A 106 1.44 -10.46 -14.28
CA PRO A 106 1.22 -9.49 -15.34
C PRO A 106 0.33 -10.22 -16.32
N GLU A 107 -0.91 -9.77 -16.47
CA GLU A 107 -1.73 -10.24 -17.57
C GLU A 107 -0.85 -10.08 -18.80
N ILE A 108 -0.40 -11.21 -19.37
CA ILE A 108 -0.04 -11.19 -20.77
C ILE A 108 -1.36 -10.80 -21.39
N GLU A 109 -1.50 -9.51 -21.72
CA GLU A 109 -2.64 -8.97 -22.44
C GLU A 109 -2.89 -9.95 -23.58
N THR A 110 -3.87 -10.82 -23.40
CA THR A 110 -4.39 -11.57 -24.53
C THR A 110 -5.17 -10.49 -25.27
N PRO A 111 -4.82 -10.17 -26.52
CA PRO A 111 -5.46 -9.07 -27.22
C PRO A 111 -6.95 -9.41 -27.40
N GLY A 112 -7.79 -8.76 -26.59
CA GLY A 112 -9.24 -8.76 -26.71
C GLY A 112 -9.96 -9.52 -25.61
N THR A 113 -10.38 -8.79 -24.57
CA THR A 113 -11.80 -8.79 -24.18
C THR A 113 -12.17 -7.34 -23.82
N PRO A 114 -13.16 -6.72 -24.49
CA PRO A 114 -13.59 -5.38 -24.14
C PRO A 114 -14.25 -5.42 -22.76
N ASP A 115 -13.72 -4.61 -21.85
CA ASP A 115 -14.44 -4.15 -20.66
C ASP A 115 -15.76 -3.56 -21.13
N SER A 116 -16.86 -4.16 -20.70
CA SER A 116 -18.22 -3.68 -20.94
C SER A 116 -19.08 -4.01 -19.74
N GLU A 117 -19.10 -3.03 -18.84
CA GLU A 117 -20.24 -2.53 -18.04
C GLU A 117 -20.82 -3.43 -16.93
#